data_AF-A0A9D5JZQ5-F1
#
_entry.id   AF-A0A9D5JZQ5-F1
#
_cell.length_a   1.000
_cell.length_b   1.000
_cell.length_c   1.000
_cell.angle_alpha   90.00
_cell.angle_beta   90.00
_cell.angle_gamma   90.00
#
_symmetry.space_group_name_H-M   'P 1'
#
loop_
_entity.id
_entity.type
_entity.pdbx_description
1 polymer ?
#
loop_
_entity_poly.entity_id
_entity_poly.type
_entity_poly.pdbx_seq_one_letter_code
_entity_poly.pdbx_strand_id
1 'polypeptide(L)'
;MIDFFHGLIDGKNLLPELKFIPSRVGISILLRELATMGIMIDAARGLPIIHCTFLGYDEQSHRRGPSSKFAHWTLKGIDGCVKRIWRSAKRSACRNYEIWIYSDHGQEATTSYEKHVGKKLDATIMEVLKAQIAGHDEMLHTQSDTSQLDRANLLGGERLQRLLSHVKSWSPTNHIEITAKGPVGHLYLTETLPRDTRLRVGRALAQDAGIPIVLMADDPQKAIAWTQEGQYTLPEEAEELVAKEHPFLEALGEDLVRLVHHQDAGTFVLCGWRPSSPLTFPIENGAHAGIGPEETHGFVIVPATFTLADEKPYLRPLDLRNAILRFLGRKPTALDDI
;
A
#
# COMPACT_ATOMS: atom_id res chain seq x y z
N MET A 1 -23.32 -4.81 -12.53
CA MET A 1 -24.14 -4.71 -13.77
C MET A 1 -23.66 -3.59 -14.68
N ILE A 2 -23.17 -2.45 -14.18
CA ILE A 2 -22.64 -1.39 -15.05
C ILE A 2 -21.27 -1.78 -15.67
N ASP A 3 -20.40 -2.46 -14.91
CA ASP A 3 -19.18 -3.09 -15.48
C ASP A 3 -19.46 -4.19 -16.51
N PHE A 4 -20.64 -4.82 -16.43
CA PHE A 4 -21.07 -5.86 -17.36
C PHE A 4 -21.38 -5.27 -18.74
N PHE A 5 -21.88 -4.03 -18.80
CA PHE A 5 -22.14 -3.34 -20.06
C PHE A 5 -20.89 -2.71 -20.66
N HIS A 6 -19.95 -2.21 -19.83
CA HIS A 6 -18.67 -1.70 -20.34
C HIS A 6 -17.77 -2.79 -20.91
N GLY A 7 -17.74 -3.99 -20.29
CA GLY A 7 -16.99 -5.14 -20.84
C GLY A 7 -17.55 -5.68 -22.17
N LEU A 8 -18.82 -5.40 -22.47
CA LEU A 8 -19.48 -5.78 -23.73
C LEU A 8 -19.05 -4.90 -24.91
N ILE A 9 -18.57 -3.68 -24.64
CA ILE A 9 -18.12 -2.71 -25.65
C ILE A 9 -16.64 -2.94 -26.01
N ASP A 10 -15.84 -3.51 -25.10
CA ASP A 10 -14.38 -3.65 -25.24
C ASP A 10 -13.88 -5.01 -25.77
N GLY A 11 -14.77 -5.92 -26.18
CA GLY A 11 -14.38 -7.17 -26.85
C GLY A 11 -13.48 -8.12 -26.02
N LYS A 12 -13.39 -7.94 -24.70
CA LYS A 12 -12.60 -8.82 -23.82
C LYS A 12 -13.37 -10.12 -23.58
N ASN A 13 -12.66 -11.26 -23.62
CA ASN A 13 -13.21 -12.58 -23.35
C ASN A 13 -13.83 -12.63 -21.93
N LEU A 14 -15.16 -12.63 -21.84
CA LEU A 14 -15.95 -12.53 -20.59
C LEU A 14 -16.01 -13.84 -19.77
N LEU A 15 -15.74 -14.98 -20.40
CA LEU A 15 -15.90 -16.31 -19.79
C LEU A 15 -14.87 -16.65 -18.69
N PRO A 16 -13.58 -16.28 -18.80
CA PRO A 16 -12.62 -16.43 -17.72
C PRO A 16 -12.95 -15.53 -16.53
N GLU A 17 -13.27 -14.26 -16.78
CA GLU A 17 -13.55 -13.25 -15.75
C GLU A 17 -14.78 -13.62 -14.89
N LEU A 18 -15.81 -14.19 -15.51
CA LEU A 18 -17.00 -14.71 -14.82
C LEU A 18 -16.72 -15.92 -13.92
N LYS A 19 -15.69 -16.74 -14.22
CA LYS A 19 -15.26 -17.88 -13.39
C LYS A 19 -14.32 -17.45 -12.26
N PHE A 20 -13.57 -16.35 -12.43
CA PHE A 20 -12.63 -15.85 -11.43
C PHE A 20 -13.32 -15.16 -10.24
N ILE A 21 -14.48 -14.52 -10.45
CA ILE A 21 -15.19 -13.81 -9.37
C ILE A 21 -15.73 -14.77 -8.29
N PRO A 22 -16.49 -15.84 -8.62
CA PRO A 22 -16.99 -16.77 -7.60
C PRO A 22 -15.87 -17.55 -6.91
N SER A 23 -14.83 -17.94 -7.65
CA SER A 23 -13.72 -18.72 -7.10
C SER A 23 -12.90 -17.90 -6.11
N ARG A 24 -12.58 -16.64 -6.39
CA ARG A 24 -11.83 -15.80 -5.43
C ARG A 24 -12.66 -15.43 -4.21
N VAL A 25 -13.93 -15.06 -4.37
CA VAL A 25 -14.83 -14.83 -3.23
C VAL A 25 -14.94 -16.10 -2.36
N GLY A 26 -15.07 -17.26 -2.99
CA GLY A 26 -15.05 -18.55 -2.31
C GLY A 26 -13.75 -18.80 -1.56
N ILE A 27 -12.59 -18.45 -2.16
CA ILE A 27 -11.28 -18.58 -1.52
C ILE A 27 -11.15 -17.62 -0.33
N SER A 28 -11.51 -16.34 -0.44
CA SER A 28 -11.40 -15.40 0.68
C SER A 28 -12.30 -15.83 1.85
N ILE A 29 -13.50 -16.35 1.56
CA ILE A 29 -14.39 -16.92 2.58
C ILE A 29 -13.78 -18.18 3.20
N LEU A 30 -13.28 -19.10 2.38
CA LEU A 30 -12.67 -20.35 2.84
C LEU A 30 -11.46 -20.10 3.74
N LEU A 31 -10.54 -19.23 3.32
CA LEU A 31 -9.36 -18.86 4.11
C LEU A 31 -9.74 -18.19 5.42
N ARG A 32 -10.74 -17.29 5.40
CA ARG A 32 -11.26 -16.67 6.61
C ARG A 32 -11.74 -17.73 7.60
N GLU A 33 -12.49 -18.73 7.14
CA GLU A 33 -12.98 -19.82 8.00
C GLU A 33 -11.85 -20.74 8.48
N LEU A 34 -10.89 -21.10 7.61
CA LEU A 34 -9.72 -21.90 7.98
C LEU A 34 -8.84 -21.19 9.03
N ALA A 35 -8.56 -19.90 8.83
CA ALA A 35 -7.82 -19.07 9.79
C ALA A 35 -8.56 -19.02 11.14
N THR A 36 -9.88 -18.82 11.12
CA THR A 36 -10.72 -18.82 12.32
C THR A 36 -10.62 -20.15 13.08
N MET A 37 -10.72 -21.28 12.37
CA MET A 37 -10.60 -22.61 12.98
C MET A 37 -9.20 -22.85 13.55
N GLY A 38 -8.14 -22.46 12.84
CA GLY A 38 -6.76 -22.56 13.32
C GLY A 38 -6.56 -21.83 14.65
N ILE A 39 -7.03 -20.58 14.74
CA ILE A 39 -6.95 -19.78 15.98
C ILE A 39 -7.72 -20.44 17.12
N MET A 40 -8.89 -21.01 16.85
CA MET A 40 -9.68 -21.69 17.87
C MET A 40 -8.96 -22.94 18.41
N ILE A 41 -8.30 -23.70 17.52
CA ILE A 41 -7.48 -24.86 17.91
C ILE A 41 -6.28 -24.38 18.74
N ASP A 42 -5.59 -23.33 18.31
CA ASP A 42 -4.43 -22.80 19.01
C ASP A 42 -4.78 -22.24 20.40
N ALA A 43 -5.94 -21.59 20.51
CA ALA A 43 -6.49 -21.13 21.77
C ALA A 43 -6.84 -22.30 22.71
N ALA A 44 -7.40 -23.38 22.17
CA ALA A 44 -7.68 -24.59 22.94
C ALA A 44 -6.40 -25.30 23.40
N ARG A 45 -5.31 -25.20 22.62
CA ARG A 45 -3.97 -25.73 22.98
C ARG A 45 -3.17 -24.81 23.92
N GLY A 46 -3.64 -23.59 24.17
CA GLY A 46 -3.01 -22.67 25.11
C GLY A 46 -1.73 -21.99 24.61
N LEU A 47 -1.54 -21.85 23.29
CA LEU A 47 -0.38 -21.16 22.71
C LEU A 47 -0.19 -19.76 23.31
N PRO A 48 1.05 -19.29 23.53
CA PRO A 48 1.31 -18.06 24.29
C PRO A 48 0.80 -16.79 23.60
N ILE A 49 0.97 -16.68 22.28
CA ILE A 49 0.54 -15.56 21.45
C ILE A 49 -0.02 -16.16 20.16
N ILE A 50 -1.21 -15.71 19.76
CA ILE A 50 -1.87 -16.14 18.53
C ILE A 50 -2.19 -14.87 17.74
N HIS A 51 -1.77 -14.81 16.49
CA HIS A 51 -2.01 -13.68 15.61
C HIS A 51 -2.62 -14.17 14.30
N CYS A 52 -3.58 -13.42 13.76
CA CYS A 52 -4.13 -13.68 12.44
C CYS A 52 -4.43 -12.38 11.72
N THR A 53 -4.51 -12.47 10.40
CA THR A 53 -5.00 -11.39 9.55
C THR A 53 -6.17 -11.85 8.70
N PHE A 54 -7.12 -10.95 8.45
CA PHE A 54 -8.28 -11.20 7.60
C PHE A 54 -8.21 -10.31 6.35
N LEU A 55 -7.68 -10.87 5.26
CA LEU A 55 -7.43 -10.15 4.00
C LEU A 55 -8.71 -9.81 3.20
N GLY A 56 -9.86 -10.33 3.62
CA GLY A 56 -11.07 -10.29 2.82
C GLY A 56 -11.59 -8.88 2.54
N TYR A 57 -11.48 -7.96 3.49
CA TYR A 57 -11.91 -6.57 3.25
C TYR A 57 -10.99 -5.89 2.24
N ASP A 58 -9.67 -5.95 2.47
CA ASP A 58 -8.66 -5.37 1.59
C ASP A 58 -8.84 -5.83 0.13
N GLU A 59 -8.95 -7.14 -0.11
CA GLU A 59 -9.10 -7.68 -1.46
C GLU A 59 -10.33 -7.12 -2.20
N GLN A 60 -11.43 -6.89 -1.47
CA GLN A 60 -12.66 -6.36 -2.06
C GLN A 60 -12.62 -4.85 -2.21
N SER A 61 -12.00 -4.13 -1.29
CA SER A 61 -11.80 -2.68 -1.37
C SER A 61 -10.99 -2.30 -2.60
N HIS A 62 -9.88 -3.00 -2.87
CA HIS A 62 -9.08 -2.79 -4.09
C HIS A 62 -9.89 -2.93 -5.38
N ARG A 63 -10.84 -3.88 -5.42
CA ARG A 63 -11.60 -4.17 -6.65
C ARG A 63 -12.86 -3.34 -6.81
N ARG A 64 -13.56 -3.05 -5.72
CA ARG A 64 -14.93 -2.49 -5.75
C ARG A 64 -15.02 -1.12 -5.09
N GLY A 65 -13.93 -0.67 -4.48
CA GLY A 65 -13.88 0.51 -3.64
C GLY A 65 -14.21 0.19 -2.18
N PRO A 66 -13.63 0.93 -1.22
CA PRO A 66 -13.79 0.69 0.21
C PRO A 66 -15.24 0.79 0.68
N SER A 67 -16.01 1.76 0.17
CA SER A 67 -17.41 1.97 0.55
C SER A 67 -18.41 1.04 -0.15
N SER A 68 -17.94 0.07 -0.94
CA SER A 68 -18.83 -0.79 -1.71
C SER A 68 -19.64 -1.73 -0.80
N LYS A 69 -20.88 -2.03 -1.22
CA LYS A 69 -21.74 -3.01 -0.52
C LYS A 69 -21.04 -4.36 -0.34
N PHE A 70 -20.18 -4.73 -1.28
CA PHE A 70 -19.47 -6.01 -1.26
C PHE A 70 -18.32 -6.01 -0.25
N ALA A 71 -17.51 -4.95 -0.20
CA ALA A 71 -16.47 -4.78 0.82
C ALA A 71 -17.09 -4.79 2.25
N HIS A 72 -18.16 -4.02 2.45
CA HIS A 72 -18.88 -4.01 3.73
C HIS A 72 -19.58 -5.33 4.07
N TRP A 73 -20.05 -6.09 3.08
CA TRP A 73 -20.60 -7.42 3.34
C TRP A 73 -19.51 -8.37 3.86
N THR A 74 -18.29 -8.28 3.35
CA THR A 74 -17.15 -9.06 3.85
C THR A 74 -16.84 -8.74 5.32
N LEU A 75 -16.94 -7.48 5.74
CA LEU A 75 -16.77 -7.06 7.14
C LEU A 75 -17.76 -7.76 8.08
N LYS A 76 -19.03 -7.95 7.67
CA LYS A 76 -20.01 -8.71 8.47
C LYS A 76 -19.58 -10.15 8.70
N GLY A 77 -18.95 -10.76 7.70
CA GLY A 77 -18.39 -12.11 7.84
C GLY A 77 -17.19 -12.16 8.79
N ILE A 78 -16.30 -11.15 8.71
CA ILE A 78 -15.17 -11.00 9.64
C ILE A 78 -15.67 -10.80 11.08
N ASP A 79 -16.68 -9.95 11.31
CA ASP A 79 -17.30 -9.77 12.63
C ASP A 79 -17.82 -11.08 13.22
N GLY A 80 -18.48 -11.90 12.39
CA GLY A 80 -18.90 -13.25 12.79
C GLY A 80 -17.74 -14.16 13.22
N CYS A 81 -16.58 -14.07 12.55
CA CYS A 81 -15.36 -14.80 12.90
C CYS A 81 -14.76 -14.29 14.22
N VAL A 82 -14.64 -12.97 14.37
CA VAL A 82 -14.18 -12.31 15.60
C VAL A 82 -15.01 -12.77 16.80
N LYS A 83 -16.34 -12.82 16.66
CA LYS A 83 -17.25 -13.31 17.70
C LYS A 83 -16.96 -14.76 18.10
N ARG A 84 -16.64 -15.65 17.14
CA ARG A 84 -16.30 -17.06 17.42
C ARG A 84 -14.95 -17.17 18.11
N ILE A 85 -13.94 -16.44 17.63
CA ILE A 85 -12.61 -16.37 18.24
C ILE A 85 -12.71 -15.88 19.68
N TRP A 86 -13.46 -14.80 19.91
CA TRP A 86 -13.65 -14.23 21.24
C TRP A 86 -14.28 -15.24 22.22
N ARG A 87 -15.31 -15.96 21.79
CA ARG A 87 -15.92 -17.02 22.60
C ARG A 87 -14.95 -18.16 22.89
N SER A 88 -14.14 -18.55 21.92
CA SER A 88 -13.13 -19.61 22.10
C SER A 88 -12.04 -19.19 23.08
N ALA A 89 -11.52 -17.97 22.92
CA ALA A 89 -10.52 -17.36 23.79
C ALA A 89 -10.98 -17.28 25.25
N LYS A 90 -12.21 -16.81 25.51
CA LYS A 90 -12.77 -16.70 26.87
C LYS A 90 -13.20 -18.04 27.48
N ARG A 91 -13.33 -19.10 26.68
CA ARG A 91 -13.65 -20.46 27.14
C ARG A 91 -12.42 -21.37 27.24
N SER A 92 -11.24 -20.90 26.84
CA SER A 92 -10.03 -21.71 26.91
C SER A 92 -9.72 -22.08 28.36
N ALA A 93 -9.56 -23.37 28.63
CA ALA A 93 -9.15 -23.87 29.94
C ALA A 93 -7.63 -23.76 30.16
N CYS A 94 -6.85 -23.60 29.08
CA CYS A 94 -5.38 -23.63 29.13
C CYS A 94 -4.76 -22.24 29.31
N ARG A 95 -5.45 -21.17 28.91
CA ARG A 95 -4.95 -19.79 29.01
C ARG A 95 -6.10 -18.77 28.98
N ASN A 96 -6.04 -17.76 29.84
CA ASN A 96 -6.94 -16.61 29.75
C ASN A 96 -6.38 -15.61 28.71
N TYR A 97 -7.01 -15.56 27.54
CA TYR A 97 -6.58 -14.68 26.45
C TYR A 97 -7.21 -13.30 26.55
N GLU A 98 -6.39 -12.28 26.33
CA GLU A 98 -6.85 -10.95 25.95
C GLU A 98 -6.81 -10.79 24.43
N ILE A 99 -7.82 -10.10 23.88
CA ILE A 99 -8.01 -9.96 22.44
C ILE A 99 -7.85 -8.51 22.06
N TRP A 100 -6.94 -8.28 21.13
CA TRP A 100 -6.70 -7.00 20.49
C TRP A 100 -7.09 -7.15 19.02
N ILE A 101 -7.84 -6.17 18.52
CA ILE A 101 -8.26 -6.13 17.12
C ILE A 101 -7.75 -4.81 16.58
N TYR A 102 -7.03 -4.83 15.47
CA TYR A 102 -6.53 -3.61 14.86
C TYR A 102 -6.47 -3.75 13.35
N SER A 103 -6.48 -2.61 12.69
CA SER A 103 -6.15 -2.47 11.27
C SER A 103 -4.69 -2.06 11.16
N ASP A 104 -3.96 -2.69 10.26
CA ASP A 104 -2.61 -2.27 9.87
C ASP A 104 -2.62 -0.97 9.06
N HIS A 105 -3.69 -0.74 8.29
CA HIS A 105 -3.94 0.51 7.57
C HIS A 105 -5.45 0.75 7.39
N GLY A 106 -5.82 1.96 6.96
CA GLY A 106 -7.15 2.24 6.43
C GLY A 106 -7.21 1.99 4.92
N GLN A 107 -8.19 2.56 4.21
CA GLN A 107 -8.34 2.37 2.76
C GLN A 107 -8.90 3.63 2.11
N GLU A 108 -8.19 4.16 1.13
CA GLU A 108 -8.58 5.35 0.37
C GLU A 108 -9.36 4.94 -0.89
N ALA A 109 -10.41 5.69 -1.23
CA ALA A 109 -11.11 5.50 -2.51
C ALA A 109 -10.29 6.14 -3.63
N THR A 110 -9.94 5.38 -4.67
CA THR A 110 -8.99 5.84 -5.69
C THR A 110 -9.51 5.65 -7.11
N THR A 111 -8.93 6.42 -8.04
CA THR A 111 -9.03 6.19 -9.48
C THR A 111 -7.66 5.79 -10.02
N SER A 112 -7.61 4.87 -10.98
CA SER A 112 -6.31 4.52 -11.57
C SER A 112 -5.71 5.66 -12.38
N TYR A 113 -4.38 5.81 -12.30
CA TYR A 113 -3.62 6.80 -13.05
C TYR A 113 -3.91 6.73 -14.55
N GLU A 114 -3.94 5.51 -15.12
CA GLU A 114 -4.24 5.31 -16.54
C GLU A 114 -5.62 5.83 -16.93
N LYS A 115 -6.62 5.71 -16.06
CA LYS A 115 -7.96 6.24 -16.30
C LYS A 115 -8.01 7.76 -16.16
N HIS A 116 -7.20 8.33 -15.27
CA HIS A 116 -7.13 9.76 -15.04
C HIS A 116 -6.36 10.49 -16.16
N VAL A 117 -5.16 10.00 -16.50
CA VAL A 117 -4.24 10.61 -17.48
C VAL A 117 -4.50 10.13 -18.91
N GLY A 118 -5.14 8.97 -19.09
CA GLY A 118 -5.39 8.36 -20.40
C GLY A 118 -4.18 7.64 -21.00
N LYS A 119 -3.08 7.53 -20.25
CA LYS A 119 -1.85 6.82 -20.64
C LYS A 119 -1.32 6.00 -19.46
N LYS A 120 -0.59 4.93 -19.76
CA LYS A 120 0.12 4.15 -18.74
C LYS A 120 1.25 4.95 -18.11
N LEU A 121 1.52 4.66 -16.84
CA LEU A 121 2.56 5.33 -16.06
C LEU A 121 3.95 5.22 -16.72
N ASP A 122 4.32 4.03 -17.16
CA ASP A 122 5.59 3.79 -17.85
C ASP A 122 5.73 4.65 -19.10
N ALA A 123 4.72 4.67 -19.96
CA ALA A 123 4.73 5.49 -21.17
C ALA A 123 4.94 6.98 -20.87
N THR A 124 4.21 7.54 -19.88
CA THR A 124 4.35 8.96 -19.50
C THR A 124 5.72 9.28 -18.89
N ILE A 125 6.28 8.40 -18.07
CA ILE A 125 7.61 8.57 -17.49
C ILE A 125 8.66 8.55 -18.60
N MET A 126 8.55 7.62 -19.56
CA MET A 126 9.48 7.54 -20.69
C MET A 126 9.42 8.78 -21.58
N GLU A 127 8.24 9.33 -21.84
CA GLU A 127 8.07 10.60 -22.57
C GLU A 127 8.81 11.75 -21.86
N VAL A 128 8.65 11.88 -20.55
CA VAL A 128 9.35 12.89 -19.73
C VAL A 128 10.87 12.69 -19.78
N LEU A 129 11.35 11.47 -19.56
CA LEU A 129 12.79 11.19 -19.53
C LEU A 129 13.45 11.46 -20.89
N LYS A 130 12.80 11.11 -22.01
CA LYS A 130 13.28 11.43 -23.36
C LYS A 130 13.39 12.94 -23.59
N ALA A 131 12.42 13.71 -23.12
CA ALA A 131 12.40 15.17 -23.29
C ALA A 131 13.47 15.87 -22.44
N GLN A 132 13.69 15.39 -21.21
CA GLN A 132 14.56 16.06 -20.23
C GLN A 132 16.03 15.58 -20.27
N ILE A 133 16.28 14.41 -20.85
CA ILE A 133 17.61 13.77 -20.91
C ILE A 133 17.99 13.58 -22.39
N ALA A 134 18.38 14.67 -23.04
CA ALA A 134 18.80 14.66 -24.45
C ALA A 134 20.03 13.74 -24.70
N GLY A 135 20.04 13.01 -25.82
CA GLY A 135 21.18 12.22 -26.29
C GLY A 135 21.15 10.71 -26.01
N HIS A 136 20.06 10.19 -25.44
CA HIS A 136 19.95 8.78 -25.02
C HIS A 136 18.79 8.01 -25.70
N ASP A 137 18.50 8.33 -26.96
CA ASP A 137 17.38 7.73 -27.72
C ASP A 137 17.53 6.19 -27.92
N GLU A 138 18.75 5.67 -27.91
CA GLU A 138 19.04 4.23 -28.05
C GLU A 138 19.08 3.45 -26.73
N MET A 139 18.94 4.11 -25.57
CA MET A 139 19.30 3.55 -24.25
C MET A 139 18.12 3.18 -23.33
N LEU A 140 16.89 3.35 -23.78
CA LEU A 140 15.72 3.28 -22.92
C LEU A 140 15.04 1.91 -23.02
N HIS A 141 15.58 0.91 -22.32
CA HIS A 141 14.89 -0.36 -22.09
C HIS A 141 14.18 -0.35 -20.73
N THR A 142 12.85 -0.47 -20.76
CA THR A 142 12.02 -0.46 -19.55
C THR A 142 11.68 -1.88 -19.13
N GLN A 143 11.89 -2.20 -17.85
CA GLN A 143 11.18 -3.29 -17.18
C GLN A 143 10.17 -2.64 -16.23
N SER A 144 8.89 -2.82 -16.53
CA SER A 144 7.79 -2.36 -15.70
C SER A 144 7.11 -3.57 -15.05
N ASP A 145 7.06 -3.59 -13.72
CA ASP A 145 6.30 -4.57 -12.95
C ASP A 145 5.16 -3.86 -12.20
N THR A 146 4.12 -3.48 -12.94
CA THR A 146 2.90 -2.88 -12.39
C THR A 146 1.84 -3.96 -12.10
N SER A 147 2.27 -5.17 -11.71
CA SER A 147 1.44 -6.36 -11.85
C SER A 147 0.26 -6.45 -10.88
N GLN A 148 -0.96 -6.56 -11.44
CA GLN A 148 -2.17 -7.01 -10.73
C GLN A 148 -2.06 -8.48 -10.26
N LEU A 149 -1.08 -9.22 -10.77
CA LEU A 149 -0.96 -10.67 -10.61
C LEU A 149 -0.34 -11.09 -9.27
N ASP A 150 0.33 -10.18 -8.58
CA ASP A 150 1.11 -10.54 -7.39
C ASP A 150 0.21 -10.87 -6.18
N ARG A 151 -1.01 -10.31 -6.12
CA ARG A 151 -1.99 -10.68 -5.09
C ARG A 151 -2.55 -12.09 -5.25
N ALA A 152 -2.50 -12.69 -6.44
CA ALA A 152 -2.88 -14.08 -6.64
C ALA A 152 -1.82 -15.06 -6.10
N ASN A 153 -0.57 -14.61 -5.93
CA ASN A 153 0.56 -15.43 -5.50
C ASN A 153 0.53 -15.76 -3.99
N LEU A 154 -0.21 -15.00 -3.17
CA LEU A 154 -0.40 -15.34 -1.75
C LEU A 154 -1.26 -16.60 -1.53
N LEU A 155 -1.94 -17.10 -2.56
CA LEU A 155 -2.98 -18.13 -2.45
C LEU A 155 -2.60 -19.49 -3.05
N GLY A 156 -1.30 -19.81 -3.04
CA GLY A 156 -0.82 -21.16 -3.31
C GLY A 156 -0.86 -21.53 -4.79
N GLY A 157 0.28 -21.39 -5.45
CA GLY A 157 0.45 -21.80 -6.84
C GLY A 157 1.91 -22.02 -7.21
N GLU A 158 2.61 -22.98 -6.58
CA GLU A 158 3.98 -23.37 -6.95
C GLU A 158 4.11 -23.69 -8.47
N ARG A 159 3.01 -24.11 -9.11
CA ARG A 159 2.98 -24.38 -10.56
C ARG A 159 2.85 -23.12 -11.44
N LEU A 160 2.33 -22.01 -10.92
CA LEU A 160 2.28 -20.74 -11.65
C LEU A 160 3.63 -19.99 -11.54
N GLN A 161 4.36 -20.20 -10.44
CA GLN A 161 5.70 -19.65 -10.22
C GLN A 161 6.70 -20.09 -11.30
N ARG A 162 6.60 -21.33 -11.81
CA ARG A 162 7.43 -21.84 -12.93
C ARG A 162 7.00 -21.37 -14.32
N LEU A 163 5.75 -20.95 -14.47
CA LEU A 163 5.25 -20.36 -15.72
C LEU A 163 5.58 -18.88 -15.84
N LEU A 164 5.82 -18.21 -14.71
CA LEU A 164 6.22 -16.80 -14.62
C LEU A 164 7.73 -16.60 -14.47
N SER A 165 8.51 -17.66 -14.18
CA SER A 165 9.97 -17.61 -14.18
C SER A 165 10.55 -17.63 -15.61
N HIS A 166 10.17 -16.65 -16.43
CA HIS A 166 11.09 -16.17 -17.46
C HIS A 166 11.90 -15.06 -16.82
N VAL A 167 12.94 -15.45 -16.07
CA VAL A 167 14.05 -14.56 -15.73
C VAL A 167 14.67 -14.15 -17.07
N LYS A 168 14.26 -13.01 -17.60
CA LYS A 168 14.86 -12.44 -18.81
C LYS A 168 16.32 -12.11 -18.48
N SER A 169 17.20 -12.55 -19.37
CA SER A 169 18.65 -12.40 -19.25
C SER A 169 19.06 -10.95 -19.02
N TRP A 170 19.81 -10.74 -17.94
CA TRP A 170 20.49 -9.51 -17.57
C TRP A 170 21.45 -9.03 -18.69
N SER A 171 21.39 -7.74 -19.01
CA SER A 171 22.30 -7.04 -19.93
C SER A 171 22.75 -5.75 -19.25
N PRO A 172 24.01 -5.27 -19.36
CA PRO A 172 24.55 -4.24 -18.44
C PRO A 172 24.36 -2.77 -18.87
N THR A 173 23.44 -2.44 -19.78
CA THR A 173 23.34 -1.08 -20.34
C THR A 173 22.08 -0.33 -19.85
N ASN A 174 22.29 0.67 -18.98
CA ASN A 174 21.40 1.78 -18.63
C ASN A 174 19.89 1.48 -18.50
N HIS A 175 19.53 0.81 -17.40
CA HIS A 175 18.13 0.47 -17.09
C HIS A 175 17.40 1.60 -16.38
N ILE A 176 16.18 1.84 -16.84
CA ILE A 176 15.15 2.53 -16.06
C ILE A 176 14.19 1.45 -15.58
N GLU A 177 14.03 1.36 -14.27
CA GLU A 177 13.08 0.44 -13.65
C GLU A 177 11.99 1.22 -12.93
N ILE A 178 10.75 0.80 -13.17
CA ILE A 178 9.57 1.40 -12.54
C ILE A 178 8.83 0.27 -11.83
N THR A 179 8.74 0.39 -10.50
CA THR A 179 7.87 -0.45 -9.68
C THR A 179 6.78 0.42 -9.09
N ALA A 180 5.53 -0.01 -9.19
CA ALA A 180 4.41 0.76 -8.66
C ALA A 180 3.35 -0.17 -8.09
N LYS A 181 2.94 0.11 -6.85
CA LYS A 181 1.96 -0.69 -6.11
C LYS A 181 1.04 0.24 -5.32
N GLY A 182 -0.26 0.14 -5.57
CA GLY A 182 -1.23 1.08 -5.02
C GLY A 182 -0.88 2.52 -5.42
N PRO A 183 -0.92 3.48 -4.47
CA PRO A 183 -0.64 4.88 -4.73
C PRO A 183 0.86 5.22 -4.62
N VAL A 184 1.76 4.25 -4.46
CA VAL A 184 3.21 4.51 -4.37
C VAL A 184 3.96 3.81 -5.49
N GLY A 185 4.93 4.52 -6.07
CA GLY A 185 5.85 3.96 -7.05
C GLY A 185 7.28 4.43 -6.82
N HIS A 186 8.23 3.70 -7.36
CA HIS A 186 9.64 4.04 -7.35
C HIS A 186 10.17 3.98 -8.78
N LEU A 187 10.90 5.03 -9.15
CA LEU A 187 11.63 5.13 -10.40
C LEU A 187 13.13 5.02 -10.08
N TYR A 188 13.75 3.94 -10.53
CA TYR A 188 15.19 3.71 -10.40
C TYR A 188 15.90 4.07 -11.69
N LEU A 189 16.94 4.88 -11.57
CA LEU A 189 17.84 5.23 -12.67
C LEU A 189 19.19 4.56 -12.42
N THR A 190 19.66 3.77 -13.38
CA THR A 190 20.96 3.07 -13.27
C THR A 190 22.13 4.05 -13.19
N GLU A 191 22.04 5.18 -13.90
CA GLU A 191 23.06 6.24 -13.85
C GLU A 191 22.66 7.35 -12.88
N THR A 192 23.63 7.80 -12.09
CA THR A 192 23.44 8.96 -11.23
C THR A 192 23.41 10.23 -12.08
N LEU A 193 22.23 10.79 -12.30
CA LEU A 193 22.07 12.06 -13.00
C LEU A 193 22.61 13.23 -12.15
N PRO A 194 23.18 14.28 -12.78
CA PRO A 194 23.51 15.53 -12.09
C PRO A 194 22.29 16.12 -11.38
N ARG A 195 22.51 16.77 -10.23
CA ARG A 195 21.42 17.31 -9.39
C ARG A 195 20.47 18.20 -10.19
N ASP A 196 20.97 19.13 -11.00
CA ASP A 196 20.14 20.02 -11.81
C ASP A 196 19.24 19.27 -12.81
N THR A 197 19.73 18.16 -13.37
CA THR A 197 18.94 17.29 -14.24
C THR A 197 17.85 16.57 -13.44
N ARG A 198 18.17 16.05 -12.24
CA ARG A 198 17.16 15.44 -11.37
C ARG A 198 16.07 16.43 -10.96
N LEU A 199 16.43 17.68 -10.66
CA LEU A 199 15.46 18.74 -10.34
C LEU A 199 14.51 19.02 -11.52
N ARG A 200 15.04 19.07 -12.75
CA ARG A 200 14.20 19.24 -13.97
C ARG A 200 13.30 18.03 -14.22
N VAL A 201 13.83 16.82 -14.06
CA VAL A 201 13.07 15.56 -14.24
C VAL A 201 11.96 15.45 -13.19
N GLY A 202 12.25 15.68 -11.91
CA GLY A 202 11.26 15.61 -10.84
C GLY A 202 10.08 16.56 -11.08
N ARG A 203 10.37 17.80 -11.50
CA ARG A 203 9.35 18.76 -11.91
C ARG A 203 8.52 18.28 -13.10
N ALA A 204 9.17 17.81 -14.17
CA ALA A 204 8.49 17.34 -15.38
C ALA A 204 7.65 16.08 -15.12
N LEU A 205 8.08 15.20 -14.21
CA LEU A 205 7.28 14.05 -13.78
C LEU A 205 5.98 14.48 -13.09
N ALA A 206 6.03 15.53 -12.27
CA ALA A 206 4.82 16.06 -11.66
C ALA A 206 3.92 16.79 -12.68
N GLN A 207 4.51 17.65 -13.51
CA GLN A 207 3.78 18.60 -14.37
C GLN A 207 3.37 18.04 -15.74
N ASP A 208 4.26 17.30 -16.40
CA ASP A 208 4.06 16.81 -17.77
C ASP A 208 3.51 15.38 -17.78
N ALA A 209 3.97 14.53 -16.86
CA ALA A 209 3.37 13.20 -16.68
C ALA A 209 2.10 13.25 -15.83
N GLY A 210 1.86 14.30 -15.04
CA GLY A 210 0.65 14.42 -14.21
C GLY A 210 0.66 13.49 -13.00
N ILE A 211 1.85 13.21 -12.45
CA ILE A 211 1.99 12.45 -11.20
C ILE A 211 1.67 13.39 -10.03
N PRO A 212 0.72 13.06 -9.14
CA PRO A 212 0.23 14.01 -8.12
C PRO A 212 1.32 14.56 -7.20
N ILE A 213 2.22 13.70 -6.75
CA ILE A 213 3.41 14.07 -5.99
C ILE A 213 4.61 13.26 -6.48
N VAL A 214 5.73 13.92 -6.71
CA VAL A 214 7.03 13.30 -6.99
C VAL A 214 8.00 13.74 -5.90
N LEU A 215 8.70 12.78 -5.29
CA LEU A 215 9.62 13.01 -4.19
C LEU A 215 11.03 12.57 -4.56
N MET A 216 12.03 13.27 -4.03
CA MET A 216 13.44 12.90 -4.16
C MET A 216 14.17 13.27 -2.87
N ALA A 217 15.10 12.43 -2.43
CA ALA A 217 16.03 12.76 -1.35
C ALA A 217 16.91 13.98 -1.74
N ASP A 218 17.12 14.89 -0.79
CA ASP A 218 18.07 16.00 -0.93
C ASP A 218 19.10 15.91 0.21
N ASP A 219 19.28 16.95 1.03
CA ASP A 219 20.13 16.86 2.24
C ASP A 219 19.67 15.72 3.18
N PRO A 220 20.52 15.20 4.09
CA PRO A 220 20.25 13.98 4.86
C PRO A 220 18.95 13.94 5.69
N GLN A 221 18.32 15.10 5.94
CA GLN A 221 17.08 15.23 6.69
C GLN A 221 16.02 15.99 5.89
N LYS A 222 16.19 16.07 4.57
CA LYS A 222 15.32 16.80 3.67
C LYS A 222 14.93 15.98 2.47
N ALA A 223 13.77 16.29 1.94
CA ALA A 223 13.29 15.82 0.65
C ALA A 223 12.74 16.98 -0.15
N ILE A 224 12.83 16.87 -1.47
CA ILE A 224 12.14 17.77 -2.39
C ILE A 224 10.88 17.07 -2.88
N ALA A 225 9.75 17.75 -2.83
CA ALA A 225 8.49 17.33 -3.40
C ALA A 225 8.11 18.23 -4.58
N TRP A 226 7.61 17.65 -5.66
CA TRP A 226 6.98 18.37 -6.77
C TRP A 226 5.55 17.95 -6.95
N THR A 227 4.74 18.92 -7.36
CA THR A 227 3.33 18.76 -7.71
C THR A 227 3.05 19.54 -8.99
N GLN A 228 1.80 19.53 -9.45
CA GLN A 228 1.38 20.43 -10.52
C GLN A 228 1.56 21.92 -10.15
N GLU A 229 1.34 22.28 -8.88
CA GLU A 229 1.35 23.67 -8.42
C GLU A 229 2.75 24.22 -8.15
N GLY A 230 3.69 23.37 -7.74
CA GLY A 230 5.01 23.85 -7.32
C GLY A 230 5.93 22.80 -6.73
N GLN A 231 7.01 23.31 -6.15
CA GLN A 231 8.05 22.55 -5.46
C GLN A 231 8.02 22.91 -3.97
N TYR A 232 8.23 21.92 -3.11
CA TYR A 232 8.20 22.03 -1.65
C TYR A 232 9.40 21.30 -1.03
N THR A 233 9.79 21.72 0.16
CA THR A 233 10.87 21.16 0.96
C THR A 233 10.28 20.47 2.18
N LEU A 234 10.50 19.17 2.32
CA LEU A 234 10.05 18.40 3.47
C LEU A 234 11.18 18.26 4.49
N PRO A 235 10.88 18.28 5.80
CA PRO A 235 9.53 18.26 6.39
C PRO A 235 8.86 19.64 6.52
N GLU A 236 9.56 20.74 6.23
CA GLU A 236 9.13 22.10 6.60
C GLU A 236 7.84 22.58 5.91
N GLU A 237 7.62 22.19 4.66
CA GLU A 237 6.48 22.60 3.82
C GLU A 237 5.47 21.45 3.61
N ALA A 238 5.35 20.55 4.59
CA ALA A 238 4.41 19.43 4.53
C ALA A 238 2.94 19.88 4.54
N GLU A 239 2.61 20.99 5.22
CA GLU A 239 1.24 21.53 5.30
C GLU A 239 0.73 21.92 3.91
N GLU A 240 1.60 22.53 3.11
CA GLU A 240 1.32 22.96 1.73
C GLU A 240 1.17 21.77 0.78
N LEU A 241 1.87 20.66 1.05
CA LEU A 241 1.82 19.46 0.23
C LEU A 241 0.53 18.65 0.45
N VAL A 242 0.13 18.43 1.71
CA VAL A 242 -0.94 17.47 2.07
C VAL A 242 -2.20 18.10 2.67
N ALA A 243 -2.21 19.42 2.83
CA ALA A 243 -3.22 20.21 3.53
C ALA A 243 -3.15 20.10 5.07
N LYS A 244 -3.53 21.21 5.73
CA LYS A 244 -3.50 21.39 7.18
C LYS A 244 -4.40 20.41 7.94
N GLU A 245 -5.46 19.98 7.30
CA GLU A 245 -6.47 19.09 7.88
C GLU A 245 -5.99 17.64 7.99
N HIS A 246 -4.83 17.30 7.44
CA HIS A 246 -4.29 15.95 7.52
C HIS A 246 -4.04 15.56 9.00
N PRO A 247 -4.68 14.51 9.53
CA PRO A 247 -4.69 14.20 10.97
C PRO A 247 -3.30 13.81 11.53
N PHE A 248 -2.37 13.45 10.63
CA PHE A 248 -1.01 13.02 10.99
C PHE A 248 0.08 13.93 10.42
N LEU A 249 -0.26 15.19 10.10
CA LEU A 249 0.64 16.15 9.44
C LEU A 249 2.02 16.23 10.11
N GLU A 250 2.08 16.31 11.43
CA GLU A 250 3.34 16.43 12.20
C GLU A 250 4.30 15.26 11.92
N ALA A 251 3.79 14.04 11.84
CA ALA A 251 4.62 12.86 11.56
C ALA A 251 4.89 12.66 10.06
N LEU A 252 3.97 13.09 9.20
CA LEU A 252 3.98 12.74 7.79
C LEU A 252 5.17 13.34 7.03
N GLY A 253 5.53 14.59 7.32
CA GLY A 253 6.69 15.24 6.71
C GLY A 253 7.98 14.46 6.98
N GLU A 254 8.21 14.06 8.24
CA GLU A 254 9.36 13.24 8.62
C GLU A 254 9.31 11.85 8.00
N ASP A 255 8.14 11.22 7.95
CA ASP A 255 7.96 9.88 7.39
C ASP A 255 8.23 9.87 5.86
N LEU A 256 7.85 10.92 5.15
CA LEU A 256 8.18 11.10 3.72
C LEU A 256 9.67 11.31 3.48
N VAL A 257 10.36 12.06 4.36
CA VAL A 257 11.83 12.19 4.31
C VAL A 257 12.47 10.82 4.54
N ARG A 258 12.04 10.06 5.55
CA ARG A 258 12.56 8.70 5.79
C ARG A 258 12.30 7.76 4.62
N LEU A 259 11.13 7.87 3.96
CA LEU A 259 10.78 7.05 2.81
C LEU A 259 11.76 7.26 1.65
N VAL A 260 12.10 8.50 1.29
CA VAL A 260 13.01 8.76 0.17
C VAL A 260 14.49 8.48 0.50
N HIS A 261 14.86 8.52 1.78
CA HIS A 261 16.20 8.16 2.26
C HIS A 261 16.35 6.66 2.57
N HIS A 262 15.28 5.87 2.43
CA HIS A 262 15.34 4.43 2.62
C HIS A 262 16.30 3.80 1.59
N GLN A 263 17.09 2.81 2.00
CA GLN A 263 18.12 2.18 1.14
C GLN A 263 17.56 1.62 -0.17
N ASP A 264 16.30 1.18 -0.15
CA ASP A 264 15.61 0.58 -1.30
C ASP A 264 14.74 1.61 -2.07
N ALA A 265 14.77 2.89 -1.70
CA ALA A 265 14.01 3.91 -2.39
C ALA A 265 14.59 4.18 -3.80
N GLY A 266 13.71 4.26 -4.79
CA GLY A 266 14.07 4.75 -6.12
C GLY A 266 14.62 6.17 -6.12
N THR A 267 15.32 6.53 -7.20
CA THR A 267 15.81 7.88 -7.44
C THR A 267 14.70 8.92 -7.33
N PHE A 268 13.50 8.57 -7.78
CA PHE A 268 12.28 9.30 -7.47
C PHE A 268 11.26 8.35 -6.84
N VAL A 269 10.55 8.84 -5.82
CA VAL A 269 9.39 8.18 -5.24
C VAL A 269 8.13 8.91 -5.72
N LEU A 270 7.18 8.18 -6.27
CA LEU A 270 5.95 8.68 -6.85
C LEU A 270 4.84 8.43 -5.84
N CYS A 271 4.01 9.45 -5.58
CA CYS A 271 2.83 9.31 -4.73
C CYS A 271 1.59 9.80 -5.47
N GLY A 272 0.57 8.95 -5.50
CA GLY A 272 -0.69 9.15 -6.19
C GLY A 272 -1.71 9.96 -5.40
N TRP A 273 -1.42 10.35 -4.16
CA TRP A 273 -2.40 11.02 -3.32
C TRP A 273 -2.25 12.55 -3.35
N ARG A 274 -3.37 13.24 -3.66
CA ARG A 274 -3.64 14.64 -3.31
C ARG A 274 -5.10 14.75 -2.86
N PRO A 275 -5.46 15.72 -1.99
CA PRO A 275 -6.80 15.82 -1.41
C PRO A 275 -7.97 15.78 -2.41
N SER A 276 -7.77 16.34 -3.61
CA SER A 276 -8.82 16.44 -4.64
C SER A 276 -8.93 15.23 -5.56
N SER A 277 -7.89 14.39 -5.64
CA SER A 277 -7.85 13.28 -6.60
C SER A 277 -6.88 12.18 -6.14
N PRO A 278 -7.27 11.31 -5.20
CA PRO A 278 -6.49 10.14 -4.85
C PRO A 278 -6.37 9.17 -6.04
N LEU A 279 -5.13 8.92 -6.47
CA LEU A 279 -4.80 8.02 -7.55
C LEU A 279 -4.06 6.79 -7.05
N THR A 280 -4.22 5.70 -7.81
CA THR A 280 -3.45 4.47 -7.70
C THR A 280 -2.77 4.21 -9.05
N PHE A 281 -1.53 3.73 -9.05
CA PHE A 281 -0.81 3.49 -10.30
C PHE A 281 -1.30 2.21 -11.02
N PRO A 282 -1.55 1.08 -10.32
CA PRO A 282 -2.30 -0.04 -10.87
C PRO A 282 -3.80 0.29 -11.08
N ILE A 283 -4.52 -0.60 -11.76
CA ILE A 283 -5.98 -0.44 -11.92
C ILE A 283 -6.69 -0.97 -10.68
N GLU A 284 -6.98 -0.08 -9.73
CA GLU A 284 -7.70 -0.36 -8.48
C GLU A 284 -8.71 0.77 -8.19
N ASN A 285 -9.73 0.44 -7.39
CA ASN A 285 -10.80 1.37 -6.96
C ASN A 285 -10.69 1.77 -5.48
N GLY A 286 -9.83 1.08 -4.75
CA GLY A 286 -9.41 1.42 -3.40
C GLY A 286 -7.91 1.15 -3.31
N ALA A 287 -7.18 1.93 -2.52
CA ALA A 287 -5.76 1.71 -2.32
C ALA A 287 -5.32 2.09 -0.91
N HIS A 288 -4.10 1.69 -0.56
CA HIS A 288 -3.45 2.02 0.70
C HIS A 288 -1.92 2.08 0.46
N ALA A 289 -1.14 2.37 1.50
CA ALA A 289 0.33 2.52 1.52
C ALA A 289 0.88 3.87 1.03
N GLY A 290 0.01 4.80 0.65
CA GLY A 290 0.33 6.20 0.40
C GLY A 290 0.21 7.04 1.68
N ILE A 291 -0.22 8.28 1.48
CA ILE A 291 -0.24 9.33 2.50
C ILE A 291 -1.64 9.91 2.76
N GLY A 292 -2.68 9.32 2.18
CA GLY A 292 -4.03 9.79 2.37
C GLY A 292 -4.52 9.61 3.80
N PRO A 293 -5.41 10.49 4.29
CA PRO A 293 -5.94 10.41 5.64
C PRO A 293 -6.70 9.12 5.83
N GLU A 294 -7.52 8.67 4.87
CA GLU A 294 -8.32 7.45 5.02
C GLU A 294 -7.45 6.18 4.98
N GLU A 295 -6.31 6.18 4.28
CA GLU A 295 -5.39 5.04 4.24
C GLU A 295 -4.43 4.98 5.43
N THR A 296 -4.08 6.13 6.01
CA THR A 296 -3.22 6.23 7.21
C THR A 296 -4.02 6.07 8.52
N HIS A 297 -5.33 6.22 8.47
CA HIS A 297 -6.20 6.11 9.65
C HIS A 297 -6.66 4.67 9.90
N GLY A 298 -5.77 3.89 10.53
CA GLY A 298 -6.13 2.59 11.11
C GLY A 298 -6.98 2.74 12.40
N PHE A 299 -7.50 1.63 12.90
CA PHE A 299 -8.16 1.58 14.21
C PHE A 299 -7.56 0.49 15.09
N VAL A 300 -7.78 0.63 16.39
CA VAL A 300 -7.49 -0.41 17.37
C VAL A 300 -8.65 -0.52 18.37
N ILE A 301 -8.99 -1.75 18.72
CA ILE A 301 -9.92 -2.12 19.77
C ILE A 301 -9.16 -3.02 20.75
N VAL A 302 -9.02 -2.55 21.99
CA VAL A 302 -8.37 -3.29 23.07
C VAL A 302 -9.32 -3.46 24.26
N PRO A 303 -9.07 -4.43 25.16
CA PRO A 303 -9.80 -4.53 26.40
C PRO A 303 -9.60 -3.28 27.25
N ALA A 304 -10.62 -2.89 28.01
CA ALA A 304 -10.61 -1.67 28.84
C ALA A 304 -9.53 -1.67 29.94
N THR A 305 -8.90 -2.82 30.21
CA THR A 305 -7.80 -2.97 31.16
C THR A 305 -6.45 -2.50 30.61
N PHE A 306 -6.38 -2.11 29.33
CA PHE A 306 -5.16 -1.66 28.68
C PHE A 306 -5.12 -0.15 28.49
N THR A 307 -3.98 0.44 28.85
CA THR A 307 -3.66 1.85 28.58
C THR A 307 -2.74 1.91 27.36
N LEU A 308 -3.17 2.56 26.28
CA LEU A 308 -2.46 2.54 25.00
C LEU A 308 -1.47 3.70 24.79
N ALA A 309 -1.69 4.88 25.35
CA ALA A 309 -0.73 5.99 25.45
C ALA A 309 -1.39 7.17 26.18
N ASP A 310 -0.59 8.05 26.79
CA ASP A 310 -1.08 9.23 27.53
C ASP A 310 -0.70 10.58 26.86
N GLU A 311 0.17 10.61 25.84
CA GLU A 311 0.81 11.85 25.37
C GLU A 311 0.41 12.33 23.96
N LYS A 312 -0.10 11.46 23.07
CA LYS A 312 -0.46 11.81 21.69
C LYS A 312 -1.90 11.38 21.36
N PRO A 313 -2.62 12.13 20.48
CA PRO A 313 -4.03 11.84 20.16
C PRO A 313 -4.22 10.61 19.24
N TYR A 314 -3.13 10.00 18.78
CA TYR A 314 -3.14 8.80 17.93
C TYR A 314 -2.00 7.85 18.33
N LEU A 315 -2.07 6.62 17.83
CA LEU A 315 -1.07 5.58 18.05
C LEU A 315 -0.29 5.31 16.77
N ARG A 316 1.02 5.12 16.89
CA ARG A 316 1.87 4.56 15.85
C ARG A 316 2.06 3.05 16.07
N PRO A 317 2.49 2.27 15.05
CA PRO A 317 2.66 0.83 15.19
C PRO A 317 3.57 0.41 16.36
N LEU A 318 4.62 1.18 16.65
CA LEU A 318 5.52 0.89 17.77
C LEU A 318 4.91 1.20 19.13
N ASP A 319 3.97 2.15 19.23
CA ASP A 319 3.24 2.41 20.46
C ASP A 319 2.40 1.18 20.83
N LEU A 320 1.71 0.61 19.84
CA LEU A 320 0.95 -0.63 19.99
C LEU A 320 1.84 -1.80 20.42
N ARG A 321 2.98 -1.98 19.75
CA ARG A 321 3.97 -3.01 20.10
C ARG A 321 4.49 -2.83 21.53
N ASN A 322 4.83 -1.61 21.92
CA ASN A 322 5.34 -1.31 23.24
C ASN A 322 4.28 -1.49 24.33
N ALA A 323 3.01 -1.17 24.06
CA ALA A 323 1.91 -1.45 24.95
C ALA A 323 1.74 -2.96 25.20
N ILE A 324 1.85 -3.78 24.15
CA ILE A 324 1.83 -5.25 24.27
C ILE A 324 3.03 -5.76 25.10
N LEU A 325 4.23 -5.24 24.85
CA LEU A 325 5.43 -5.64 25.61
C LEU A 325 5.28 -5.31 27.10
N ARG A 326 4.80 -4.11 27.43
CA ARG A 326 4.53 -3.71 28.83
C ARG A 326 3.53 -4.65 29.50
N PHE A 327 2.43 -5.00 28.82
CA PHE A 327 1.47 -5.97 29.33
C PHE A 327 2.08 -7.34 29.60
N LEU A 328 2.99 -7.79 28.73
CA LEU A 328 3.71 -9.06 28.89
C LEU A 328 4.84 -8.99 29.94
N GLY A 329 5.02 -7.86 30.64
CA GLY A 329 6.12 -7.64 31.58
C GLY A 329 7.51 -7.58 30.90
N ARG A 330 7.55 -7.26 29.61
CA ARG A 330 8.77 -7.17 28.78
C ARG A 330 9.19 -5.71 28.61
N LYS A 331 10.50 -5.49 28.40
CA LYS A 331 11.04 -4.16 28.10
C LYS A 331 10.58 -3.70 26.70
N PRO A 332 10.04 -2.47 26.56
CA PRO A 332 9.84 -1.83 25.25
C PRO A 332 11.13 -1.75 24.44
N THR A 333 11.02 -1.67 23.12
CA THR A 333 12.17 -1.45 22.22
C THR A 333 12.17 0.01 21.77
N ALA A 334 13.34 0.65 21.74
CA ALA A 334 13.47 1.99 21.17
C ALA A 334 13.42 1.91 19.63
N LEU A 335 13.09 3.03 18.98
CA LEU A 335 13.15 3.15 17.52
C LEU A 335 14.57 2.90 16.98
N ASP A 336 15.59 3.34 17.71
CA ASP A 336 17.00 3.23 17.32
C ASP A 336 17.55 1.78 17.45
N ASP A 337 16.79 0.88 18.07
CA ASP A 337 17.16 -0.53 18.27
C ASP A 337 16.60 -1.45 17.15
N ILE A 338 15.91 -0.91 16.14
CA ILE A 338 15.21 -1.63 15.05
C ILE A 338 15.78 -1.22 13.69
#